data_AF-A0A7D5RZB3-F1
#
_entry.id   AF-A0A7D5RZB3-F1
#
_cell.length_a   1.000
_cell.length_b   1.000
_cell.length_c   1.000
_cell.angle_alpha   90.00
_cell.angle_beta   90.00
_cell.angle_gamma   90.00
#
_symmetry.space_group_name_H-M   'P 1'
#
loop_
_entity.id
_entity.type
_entity.pdbx_description
1 polymer ?
#
loop_
_entity_poly.entity_id
_entity_poly.type
_entity_poly.pdbx_seq_one_letter_code
_entity_poly.pdbx_strand_id
1 'polypeptide(L)' 'MRYIRERKLKDGGVRYQAEIRLKGHSAGIAVFDRKTDAKNWVQKEEVGIRCRRQQTYLPGKSVLLKKLLIAILKNNLLQL' A
#
# COMPACT_ATOMS: atom_id res chain seq x y z
N MET A 1 8.37 15.88 2.87
CA MET A 1 8.80 15.86 4.28
C MET A 1 7.96 14.88 5.07
N ARG A 2 8.59 14.10 5.95
CA ARG A 2 7.94 13.12 6.83
C ARG A 2 8.26 13.47 8.27
N TYR A 3 7.25 13.54 9.13
CA TYR A 3 7.42 13.81 10.55
C TYR A 3 6.65 12.80 11.38
N ILE A 4 7.25 12.36 12.49
CA ILE A 4 6.57 11.55 13.50
C ILE A 4 6.75 12.29 14.82
N ARG A 5 5.64 12.70 15.43
CA ARG A 5 5.60 13.38 16.72
C ARG A 5 5.16 12.39 17.77
N GLU A 6 5.92 12.28 18.85
CA GLU A 6 5.54 11.49 20.01
C GLU A 6 4.78 12.40 20.98
N ARG A 7 3.59 11.97 21.42
CA ARG A 7 2.77 12.69 22.38
C ARG A 7 2.51 11.79 23.58
N LYS A 8 2.94 12.23 24.76
CA LYS A 8 2.56 11.63 26.02
C LYS A 8 1.15 12.11 26.38
N LEU A 9 0.24 11.17 26.61
CA LEU A 9 -1.08 11.46 27.15
C LEU A 9 -0.96 11.76 28.65
N LYS A 10 -1.94 12.50 29.18
CA LYS A 10 -2.03 12.77 30.63
C LYS A 10 -2.14 11.48 31.44
N ASP A 11 -2.73 10.43 30.85
CA ASP A 11 -2.90 9.11 31.44
C ASP A 11 -1.65 8.21 31.35
N GLY A 12 -0.49 8.75 30.94
CA GLY A 12 0.77 8.01 30.82
C GLY A 12 0.95 7.21 29.52
N GLY A 13 -0.09 7.08 28.70
CA GLY A 13 0.00 6.46 27.38
C GLY A 13 0.84 7.27 26.38
N VAL A 14 1.41 6.62 25.36
CA VAL A 14 2.17 7.29 24.29
C VAL A 14 1.40 7.14 22.97
N ARG A 15 1.20 8.24 22.26
CA ARG A 15 0.64 8.26 20.90
C ARG A 15 1.66 8.84 19.92
N TYR A 16 1.69 8.26 18.73
CA TYR A 16 2.56 8.63 17.63
C TYR A 16 1.74 9.27 16.53
N GLN A 17 1.89 10.58 16.34
CA GLN A 17 1.26 11.30 15.24
C GLN A 17 2.23 11.35 14.06
N ALA A 18 1.86 10.70 12.96
CA ALA A 18 2.60 10.73 11.71
C ALA A 18 2.02 11.77 10.74
N GLU A 19 2.89 12.53 10.10
CA GLU A 19 2.56 13.59 9.16
C GLU A 19 3.40 13.45 7.89
N ILE A 20 2.73 13.43 6.74
CA ILE A 20 3.35 13.41 5.41
C ILE A 20 2.95 14.65 4.62
N ARG A 21 3.95 15.32 4.06
CA ARG A 21 3.78 16.44 3.12
C ARG A 21 4.63 16.21 1.88
N LEU A 22 3.99 16.02 0.74
CA LEU A 22 4.65 15.92 -0.57
C LEU A 22 4.25 17.13 -1.42
N LYS A 23 5.21 17.71 -2.14
CA LYS A 23 4.96 18.90 -2.98
C LYS A 23 3.87 18.58 -4.01
N GLY A 24 2.83 19.41 -4.05
CA GLY A 24 1.68 19.21 -4.95
C GLY A 24 0.64 18.20 -4.47
N HIS A 25 0.69 17.76 -3.21
CA HIS A 25 -0.31 16.89 -2.59
C HIS A 25 -0.77 17.44 -1.24
N SER A 26 -2.00 17.13 -0.83
CA SER A 26 -2.53 17.47 0.50
C SER A 26 -1.71 16.79 1.60
N ALA A 27 -1.60 17.45 2.75
CA ALA A 27 -0.93 16.87 3.91
C ALA A 27 -1.75 15.68 4.45
N GLY A 28 -1.12 14.53 4.63
CA GLY A 28 -1.71 13.37 5.30
C GLY A 28 -1.31 13.36 6.77
N ILE A 29 -2.28 13.19 7.66
CA ILE A 29 -2.06 13.11 9.11
C ILE A 29 -2.76 11.86 9.64
N ALA A 30 -2.04 11.06 10.43
CA ALA A 30 -2.59 9.90 11.11
C ALA A 30 -1.98 9.74 12.51
N VAL A 31 -2.72 9.08 13.41
CA VAL A 31 -2.31 8.86 14.80
C VAL A 31 -2.30 7.35 15.07
N PHE A 32 -1.24 6.88 15.74
CA PHE A 32 -1.01 5.47 16.03
C PHE A 32 -0.58 5.28 17.49
N ASP A 33 -0.85 4.11 18.05
CA ASP A 33 -0.40 3.77 19.40
C ASP A 33 1.04 3.20 19.40
N ARG A 34 1.50 2.65 18.27
CA ARG A 34 2.85 2.10 18.10
C ARG A 34 3.69 2.89 17.11
N LYS A 35 4.96 3.12 17.45
CA LYS A 35 5.93 3.82 16.59
C LYS A 35 6.20 3.10 15.27
N THR A 36 6.21 1.76 15.30
CA THR A 36 6.39 0.91 14.12
C THR A 36 5.28 1.12 13.10
N ASP A 37 4.04 1.21 13.58
CA ASP A 37 2.86 1.36 12.73
C ASP A 37 2.85 2.74 12.08
N ALA A 38 3.22 3.78 12.84
CA ALA A 38 3.44 5.12 12.31
C ALA A 38 4.50 5.15 11.20
N LYS A 39 5.65 4.47 11.38
CA LYS A 39 6.69 4.38 10.34
C LYS A 39 6.21 3.64 9.10
N ASN A 40 5.52 2.51 9.27
CA ASN A 40 4.99 1.72 8.18
C ASN A 40 3.93 2.48 7.38
N TRP A 41 3.04 3.20 8.08
CA TRP A 41 2.03 4.03 7.44
C TRP A 41 2.66 5.14 6.59
N VAL A 42 3.65 5.86 7.13
CA VAL A 42 4.39 6.89 6.39
C VAL A 42 5.03 6.31 5.11
N GLN A 43 5.66 5.14 5.18
CA GLN A 43 6.24 4.52 3.99
C GLN A 43 5.17 4.13 2.96
N LYS A 44 4.08 3.49 3.39
CA LYS A 44 2.97 3.08 2.52
C LYS A 44 2.32 4.27 1.84
N GLU A 45 2.04 5.33 2.59
CA GLU A 45 1.35 6.51 2.06
C GLU A 45 2.23 7.25 1.06
N GLU A 46 3.54 7.36 1.31
CA GLU A 46 4.44 7.94 0.32
C GLU A 46 4.50 7.12 -0.97
N VAL A 47 4.62 5.79 -0.85
CA VAL A 47 4.60 4.92 -2.02
C VAL A 47 3.27 5.06 -2.75
N GLY A 48 2.14 5.10 -2.03
CA GLY A 48 0.82 5.32 -2.59
C GLY A 48 0.72 6.63 -3.37
N ILE A 49 1.21 7.74 -2.81
CA ILE A 49 1.18 9.05 -3.46
C ILE A 49 2.10 9.09 -4.69
N ARG A 50 3.29 8.46 -4.62
CA ARG A 50 4.21 8.38 -5.77
C ARG A 50 3.69 7.45 -6.87
N CYS A 51 3.25 6.23 -6.51
CA CYS A 51 2.71 5.23 -7.44
C CYS A 51 1.34 5.57 -7.98
N ARG A 52 0.55 6.45 -7.34
CA ARG A 52 -0.74 6.92 -7.90
C ARG A 52 -0.56 7.55 -9.29
N ARG A 53 0.65 8.04 -9.65
CA ARG A 53 0.98 8.49 -11.01
C ARG A 53 1.40 7.36 -11.98
N GLN A 54 1.74 6.17 -11.50
CA GLN A 54 2.29 5.06 -12.30
C GLN A 54 1.41 3.81 -12.36
N GLN A 55 0.39 3.67 -11.51
CA GLN A 55 -0.43 2.46 -11.46
C GLN A 55 -1.53 2.46 -12.53
N THR A 56 -1.16 2.57 -13.80
CA THR A 56 -2.01 2.09 -14.89
C THR A 56 -1.74 0.60 -15.03
N TYR A 57 -2.50 -0.23 -14.32
CA TYR A 57 -2.47 -1.68 -14.53
C TYR A 57 -3.13 -1.94 -15.89
N LEU A 58 -2.35 -2.02 -16.97
CA LEU A 58 -2.87 -2.50 -18.25
C LEU A 58 -3.10 -4.02 -18.10
N PRO A 59 -4.35 -4.51 -18.08
CA PRO A 59 -4.67 -5.91 -17.80
C PRO A 59 -4.40 -6.82 -19.01
N GLY A 60 -3.29 -6.61 -19.74
CA GLY A 60 -3.06 -7.23 -21.04
C GLY A 60 -2.48 -8.64 -21.01
N LYS A 61 -1.77 -9.05 -19.95
CA LYS A 61 -0.98 -10.30 -19.95
C LYS A 61 -1.48 -11.40 -19.00
N SER A 62 -2.20 -11.05 -17.93
CA SER A 62 -2.61 -12.00 -16.89
C SER A 62 -3.84 -12.84 -17.26
N VAL A 63 -4.73 -12.33 -18.12
CA VAL A 63 -5.91 -13.07 -18.59
C VAL A 63 -5.53 -14.16 -19.61
N LEU A 64 -4.57 -13.85 -20.49
CA LEU A 64 -4.10 -14.77 -21.52
C LEU A 64 -3.37 -15.98 -20.93
N LEU A 65 -2.51 -15.76 -19.93
CA LEU A 65 -1.80 -16.85 -19.24
C LEU A 65 -2.76 -17.80 -18.51
N LYS A 66 -3.79 -17.26 -17.83
CA LYS A 66 -4.84 -18.07 -17.21
C LYS A 66 -5.64 -18.85 -18.25
N LYS A 67 -5.97 -18.22 -19.39
CA LYS A 67 -6.73 -18.84 -20.47
C LYS A 67 -5.96 -20.00 -21.13
N LEU A 68 -4.65 -19.84 -21.35
CA LEU A 68 -3.78 -20.90 -21.89
C LEU A 68 -3.64 -22.07 -20.91
N LEU A 69 -3.44 -21.79 -19.62
CA LEU A 69 -3.34 -22.84 -18.60
C LEU A 69 -4.61 -23.71 -18.56
N ILE A 70 -5.78 -23.07 -18.56
CA ILE A 70 -7.08 -23.78 -18.54
C ILE A 70 -7.25 -24.61 -19.81
N ALA A 71 -6.84 -24.10 -20.98
CA ALA A 71 -6.93 -24.83 -22.24
C ALA A 71 -6.05 -26.08 -22.24
N ILE A 72 -4.81 -25.99 -21.74
CA ILE A 72 -3.88 -27.13 -21.65
C ILE A 72 -4.44 -28.20 -20.69
N LEU A 73 -4.93 -27.80 -19.53
CA LEU A 73 -5.52 -28.73 -18.55
C LEU A 73 -6.77 -29.43 -19.09
N LYS A 74 -7.63 -28.72 -19.82
CA LYS A 74 -8.83 -29.31 -20.45
C LYS A 74 -8.48 -30.29 -21.55
N ASN A 75 -7.45 -30.01 -22.36
CA ASN A 75 -7.06 -30.88 -23.47
C ASN A 75 -6.51 -32.21 -22.96
N ASN A 76 -5.72 -32.21 -21.88
CA ASN A 76 -5.19 -33.43 -21.27
C ASN A 76 -6.27 -34.31 -20.60
N LEU A 77 -7.40 -33.74 -20.19
CA LEU A 77 -8.51 -34.48 -19.57
C LEU A 77 -9.47 -35.12 -20.59
N LEU A 78 -9.38 -34.73 -21.87
CA LEU A 78 -10.24 -35.24 -22.95
C LEU A 78 -9.55 -36.31 -23.82
N GLN A 79 -8.33 -36.72 -23.43
CA GLN A 79 -7.51 -37.72 -24.12
C GLN A 79 -7.43 -39.06 -23.35
N LEU A 80 -8.31 -39.25 -22.36
CA LEU A 80 -8.58 -40.51 -21.65
C LEU A 80 -10.02 -40.93 -21.93
#